data_AF-A0A524DCU2-F1
#
_entry.id   AF-A0A524DCU2-F1
#
_cell.length_a   1.000
_cell.length_b   1.000
_cell.length_c   1.000
_cell.angle_alpha   90.00
_cell.angle_beta   90.00
_cell.angle_gamma   90.00
#
_symmetry.space_group_name_H-M   'P 1'
#
loop_
_entity.id
_entity.type
_entity.pdbx_description
1 polymer ?
#
loop_
_entity_poly.entity_id
_entity_poly.type
_entity_poly.pdbx_seq_one_letter_code
_entity_poly.pdbx_strand_id
1 'polypeptide(L)'
;MSPQKEKRVNLTSQILRGPQDMINFLSESLNIDYTKVIQTFVMENRKIELIINQIDSPTVKGELVWIGNRKDGEEGLVICFTSKEELNFIYPTLQNVEDIVINNKKNRLTISSDSNKQKCSVCGKPIEIFDKFLSCPVCEEKAHKNHLIEWVQKEGKCPVCKKSISISRMGSLIID
;
A
#
# COMPACT_ATOMS: atom_id res chain seq x y z
N MET A 1 -21.75 0.60 31.68
CA MET A 1 -21.21 -0.05 30.47
C MET A 1 -19.90 0.64 30.12
N SER A 2 -18.77 -0.02 30.34
CA SER A 2 -17.45 0.59 30.09
C SER A 2 -17.16 0.70 28.59
N PRO A 3 -16.55 1.80 28.12
CA PRO A 3 -16.19 1.95 26.72
C PRO A 3 -15.18 0.86 26.33
N GLN A 4 -15.48 0.18 25.22
CA GLN A 4 -14.68 -0.92 24.70
C GLN A 4 -13.28 -0.39 24.35
N LYS A 5 -12.22 -0.97 24.95
CA LYS A 5 -10.83 -0.63 24.62
C LYS A 5 -10.52 -1.08 23.18
N GLU A 6 -10.74 -0.20 22.21
CA GLU A 6 -10.08 -0.26 20.92
C GLU A 6 -8.59 0.02 21.16
N LYS A 7 -7.71 -0.92 20.81
CA LYS A 7 -6.28 -0.68 20.85
C LYS A 7 -5.91 0.08 19.57
N ARG A 8 -6.08 1.41 19.59
CA ARG A 8 -5.48 2.27 18.57
C ARG A 8 -3.98 2.22 18.76
N VAL A 9 -3.28 1.59 17.84
CA VAL A 9 -1.82 1.67 17.83
C VAL A 9 -1.44 2.59 16.68
N ASN A 10 -0.88 3.74 17.03
CA ASN A 10 -0.36 4.71 16.07
C ASN A 10 0.96 4.13 15.52
N LEU A 11 0.89 3.26 14.50
CA LEU A 11 2.00 2.39 14.06
C LEU A 11 2.44 2.62 12.62
N THR A 12 2.18 3.79 12.07
CA THR A 12 2.24 3.97 10.62
C THR A 12 3.66 3.83 10.05
N SER A 13 4.75 3.92 10.84
CA SER A 13 6.13 3.93 10.33
C SER A 13 6.88 2.58 10.22
N GLN A 14 6.51 1.56 11.00
CA GLN A 14 7.23 0.27 11.01
C GLN A 14 6.50 -0.81 10.23
N ILE A 15 5.16 -0.82 10.27
CA ILE A 15 4.32 -1.84 9.62
C ILE A 15 4.47 -1.82 8.09
N LEU A 16 4.65 -0.62 7.52
CA LEU A 16 4.66 -0.42 6.07
C LEU A 16 6.03 -0.66 5.43
N ARG A 17 7.04 -1.06 6.20
CA ARG A 17 8.39 -1.36 5.69
C ARG A 17 8.45 -2.67 4.90
N GLY A 18 7.63 -3.64 5.27
CA GLY A 18 7.63 -4.93 4.59
C GLY A 18 6.53 -5.86 5.07
N PRO A 19 6.16 -6.86 4.24
CA PRO A 19 5.02 -7.73 4.50
C PRO A 19 5.23 -8.58 5.76
N GLN A 20 6.49 -8.92 6.08
CA GLN A 20 6.82 -9.64 7.32
C GLN A 20 6.49 -8.81 8.57
N ASP A 21 6.82 -7.51 8.58
CA ASP A 21 6.54 -6.63 9.73
C ASP A 21 5.04 -6.47 9.94
N MET A 22 4.29 -6.30 8.86
CA MET A 22 2.82 -6.28 8.89
C MET A 22 2.24 -7.59 9.43
N ILE A 23 2.77 -8.74 9.02
CA ILE A 23 2.28 -10.04 9.48
C ILE A 23 2.62 -10.29 10.95
N ASN A 24 3.82 -9.92 11.40
CA ASN A 24 4.19 -10.01 12.81
C ASN A 24 3.22 -9.17 13.65
N PHE A 25 2.97 -7.94 13.23
CA PHE A 25 2.02 -7.06 13.91
C PHE A 25 0.59 -7.62 13.95
N LEU A 26 0.11 -8.17 12.83
CA LEU A 26 -1.20 -8.81 12.78
C LEU A 26 -1.24 -10.05 13.69
N SER A 27 -0.20 -10.88 13.71
CA SER A 27 -0.13 -12.12 14.51
C SER A 27 -0.04 -11.86 16.01
N GLU A 28 0.59 -10.76 16.43
CA GLU A 28 0.63 -10.33 17.83
C GLU A 28 -0.74 -9.82 18.34
N SER A 29 -1.55 -9.30 17.43
CA SER A 29 -2.82 -8.66 17.76
C SER A 29 -4.03 -9.56 17.49
N LEU A 30 -3.98 -10.38 16.46
CA LEU A 30 -5.06 -11.21 15.95
C LEU A 30 -4.64 -12.67 15.95
N ASN A 31 -5.58 -13.57 16.20
CA ASN A 31 -5.35 -15.00 15.99
C ASN A 31 -5.51 -15.31 14.50
N ILE A 32 -4.41 -15.32 13.76
CA ILE A 32 -4.39 -15.49 12.30
C ILE A 32 -3.59 -16.73 11.92
N ASP A 33 -4.07 -17.42 10.89
CA ASP A 33 -3.36 -18.52 10.24
C ASP A 33 -2.98 -18.06 8.83
N TYR A 34 -1.71 -18.24 8.47
CA TYR A 34 -1.20 -17.84 7.17
C TYR A 34 -0.10 -18.79 6.67
N THR A 35 -0.06 -18.95 5.35
CA THR A 35 1.03 -19.64 4.66
C THR A 35 1.95 -18.60 4.00
N LYS A 36 3.27 -18.73 4.21
CA LYS A 36 4.27 -17.94 3.50
C LYS A 36 4.66 -18.62 2.19
N VAL A 37 4.46 -17.92 1.07
CA VAL A 37 4.91 -18.31 -0.28
C VAL A 37 5.90 -17.27 -0.78
N ILE A 38 7.20 -17.59 -0.71
CA ILE A 38 8.31 -16.67 -1.02
C ILE A 38 8.27 -15.42 -0.13
N GLN A 39 7.72 -14.31 -0.63
CA GLN A 39 7.60 -13.01 0.05
C GLN A 39 6.14 -12.55 0.15
N THR A 40 5.19 -13.48 -0.03
CA THR A 40 3.76 -13.25 0.09
C THR A 40 3.20 -14.13 1.21
N PHE A 41 2.30 -13.56 2.00
CA PHE A 41 1.66 -14.21 3.15
C PHE A 41 0.18 -14.32 2.85
N VAL A 42 -0.28 -15.54 2.64
CA VAL A 42 -1.66 -15.85 2.23
C VAL A 42 -2.45 -16.24 3.47
N MET A 43 -3.58 -15.58 3.71
CA MET A 43 -4.46 -15.83 4.84
C MET A 43 -5.23 -17.13 4.59
N GLU A 44 -5.06 -18.13 5.45
CA GLU A 44 -5.67 -19.45 5.25
C GLU A 44 -7.18 -19.44 5.48
N ASN A 45 -7.61 -18.67 6.49
CA ASN A 45 -9.00 -18.68 6.95
C ASN A 45 -9.81 -17.45 6.47
N ARG A 46 -9.19 -16.46 5.81
CA ARG A 46 -9.82 -15.18 5.35
C ARG A 46 -10.70 -14.46 6.38
N LYS A 47 -10.47 -14.70 7.67
CA LYS A 47 -11.33 -14.17 8.75
C LYS A 47 -11.13 -12.69 9.04
N ILE A 48 -10.18 -12.02 8.38
CA ILE A 48 -9.81 -10.65 8.70
C ILE A 48 -10.63 -9.70 7.83
N GLU A 49 -11.55 -8.96 8.45
CA GLU A 49 -12.30 -7.91 7.78
C GLU A 49 -11.38 -6.70 7.56
N LEU A 50 -11.18 -6.31 6.30
CA LEU A 50 -10.47 -5.10 5.91
C LEU A 50 -11.46 -3.96 5.68
N ILE A 51 -11.24 -2.83 6.33
CA ILE A 51 -11.97 -1.57 6.11
C ILE A 51 -10.98 -0.50 5.66
N ILE A 52 -11.28 0.18 4.54
CA ILE A 52 -10.46 1.25 4.01
C ILE A 52 -11.28 2.54 4.06
N ASN A 53 -10.89 3.47 4.92
CA ASN A 53 -11.50 4.80 5.00
C ASN A 53 -10.69 5.77 4.14
N GLN A 54 -11.39 6.59 3.36
CA GLN A 54 -10.77 7.59 2.49
C GLN A 54 -11.46 8.93 2.75
N ILE A 55 -10.70 10.03 2.73
CA ILE A 55 -11.24 11.37 3.07
C ILE A 55 -12.38 11.77 2.12
N ASP A 56 -12.17 11.61 0.81
CA ASP A 56 -13.07 12.09 -0.24
C ASP A 56 -13.70 10.95 -1.06
N SER A 57 -13.67 9.72 -0.54
CA SER A 57 -14.17 8.55 -1.25
C SER A 57 -14.92 7.58 -0.31
N PRO A 58 -15.87 6.78 -0.85
CA PRO A 58 -16.60 5.83 -0.03
C PRO A 58 -15.68 4.85 0.70
N THR A 59 -16.06 4.50 1.93
CA THR A 59 -15.40 3.42 2.68
C THR A 59 -15.54 2.11 1.90
N VAL A 60 -14.41 1.46 1.65
CA VAL A 60 -14.37 0.13 1.03
C VAL A 60 -14.24 -0.92 2.12
N LYS A 61 -14.94 -2.04 1.96
CA LYS A 61 -14.89 -3.18 2.89
C LYS A 61 -14.65 -4.47 2.14
N GLY A 62 -13.96 -5.40 2.77
CA GLY A 62 -13.72 -6.72 2.21
C GLY A 62 -13.00 -7.65 3.17
N GLU A 63 -12.52 -8.76 2.65
CA GLU A 63 -11.78 -9.77 3.42
C GLU A 63 -10.33 -9.79 2.96
N LEU A 64 -9.40 -9.74 3.91
CA LEU A 64 -7.97 -9.83 3.60
C LEU A 64 -7.64 -11.23 3.04
N VAL A 65 -7.03 -11.26 1.86
CA VAL A 65 -6.61 -12.50 1.20
C VAL A 65 -5.11 -12.74 1.39
N TRP A 66 -4.28 -11.75 1.07
CA TRP A 66 -2.84 -11.87 1.22
C TRP A 66 -2.15 -10.51 1.34
N ILE A 67 -0.94 -10.52 1.90
CA ILE A 67 -0.03 -9.36 1.99
C ILE A 67 1.30 -9.76 1.38
N GLY A 68 1.90 -8.89 0.57
CA GLY A 68 3.19 -9.18 -0.07
C GLY A 68 3.98 -7.93 -0.41
N ASN A 69 5.18 -8.14 -0.92
CA ASN A 69 6.00 -7.08 -1.49
C ASN A 69 5.40 -6.57 -2.80
N ARG A 70 5.73 -5.33 -3.14
CA ARG A 70 5.48 -4.81 -4.46
C ARG A 70 6.37 -5.52 -5.49
N LYS A 71 5.79 -5.77 -6.67
CA LYS A 71 6.49 -6.44 -7.79
C LYS A 71 7.19 -5.47 -8.73
N ASP A 72 7.02 -4.17 -8.54
CA ASP A 72 7.57 -3.11 -9.37
C ASP A 72 8.90 -2.56 -8.86
N GLY A 73 9.51 -3.22 -7.87
CA GLY A 73 10.82 -2.84 -7.31
C GLY A 73 10.78 -1.68 -6.33
N GLU A 74 9.60 -1.08 -6.12
CA GLU A 74 9.38 -0.03 -5.13
C GLU A 74 9.25 -0.62 -3.72
N GLU A 75 9.67 0.14 -2.71
CA GLU A 75 9.40 -0.18 -1.31
C GLU A 75 7.90 -0.11 -0.99
N GLY A 76 7.48 -0.94 -0.03
CA GLY A 76 6.12 -0.93 0.50
C GLY A 76 5.37 -2.24 0.30
N LEU A 77 4.08 -2.20 0.60
CA LEU A 77 3.21 -3.37 0.63
C LEU A 77 2.26 -3.40 -0.57
N VAL A 78 1.89 -4.61 -0.96
CA VAL A 78 0.64 -4.85 -1.68
C VAL A 78 -0.25 -5.67 -0.77
N ILE A 79 -1.44 -5.15 -0.53
CA ILE A 79 -2.48 -5.86 0.22
C ILE A 79 -3.58 -6.25 -0.77
N CYS A 80 -3.89 -7.53 -0.82
CA CYS A 80 -4.98 -8.06 -1.61
C CYS A 80 -6.16 -8.42 -0.71
N PHE A 81 -7.34 -8.02 -1.14
CA PHE A 81 -8.58 -8.29 -0.42
C PHE A 81 -9.73 -8.58 -1.40
N THR A 82 -10.75 -9.30 -0.95
CA THR A 82 -11.98 -9.52 -1.73
C THR A 82 -13.06 -8.55 -1.29
N SER A 83 -13.70 -7.86 -2.24
CA SER A 83 -14.90 -7.05 -2.00
C SER A 83 -15.94 -7.40 -3.04
N LYS A 84 -17.17 -7.74 -2.62
CA LYS A 84 -18.24 -8.21 -3.52
C LYS A 84 -17.75 -9.33 -4.47
N GLU A 85 -16.99 -10.28 -3.92
CA GLU A 85 -16.38 -11.41 -4.65
C GLU A 85 -15.29 -11.05 -5.68
N GLU A 86 -14.98 -9.77 -5.86
CA GLU A 86 -13.89 -9.32 -6.73
C GLU A 86 -12.58 -9.15 -5.95
N LEU A 87 -11.46 -9.56 -6.57
CA LEU A 87 -10.13 -9.33 -6.03
C LEU A 87 -9.71 -7.88 -6.26
N ASN A 88 -9.34 -7.22 -5.17
CA ASN A 88 -8.91 -5.83 -5.14
C ASN A 88 -7.52 -5.71 -4.51
N PHE A 89 -6.82 -4.62 -4.84
CA PHE A 89 -5.45 -4.36 -4.40
C PHE A 89 -5.33 -2.94 -3.88
N ILE A 90 -4.60 -2.78 -2.78
CA ILE A 90 -4.15 -1.48 -2.30
C ILE A 90 -2.63 -1.48 -2.10
N TYR A 91 -2.06 -0.28 -2.18
CA TYR A 91 -0.62 0.00 -2.11
C TYR A 91 -0.34 1.00 -0.98
N PRO A 92 -0.51 0.58 0.30
CA PRO A 92 -0.30 1.46 1.43
C PRO A 92 1.19 1.83 1.58
N THR A 93 1.41 3.09 1.91
CA THR A 93 2.73 3.71 2.14
C THR A 93 2.65 4.70 3.30
N LEU A 94 3.80 5.14 3.78
CA LEU A 94 3.90 6.24 4.75
C LEU A 94 3.27 7.55 4.27
N GLN A 95 3.09 7.72 2.96
CA GLN A 95 2.65 8.97 2.35
C GLN A 95 1.16 9.01 2.03
N ASN A 96 0.50 7.86 1.86
CA ASN A 96 -0.94 7.78 1.56
C ASN A 96 -1.77 7.13 2.67
N VAL A 97 -1.14 6.63 3.75
CA VAL A 97 -1.82 6.12 4.95
C VAL A 97 -1.66 7.10 6.10
N GLU A 98 -2.77 7.40 6.78
CA GLU A 98 -2.76 8.18 8.02
C GLU A 98 -2.58 7.28 9.24
N ASP A 99 -3.42 6.26 9.34
CA ASP A 99 -3.40 5.31 10.43
C ASP A 99 -3.83 3.90 10.00
N ILE A 100 -3.43 2.95 10.83
CA ILE A 100 -3.82 1.55 10.73
C ILE A 100 -4.31 1.14 12.11
N VAL A 101 -5.54 0.66 12.20
CA VAL A 101 -6.19 0.29 13.46
C VAL A 101 -6.61 -1.17 13.41
N ILE A 102 -6.20 -1.95 14.41
CA ILE A 102 -6.66 -3.32 14.57
C ILE A 102 -7.71 -3.39 15.68
N ASN A 103 -8.81 -4.09 15.40
CA ASN A 103 -9.81 -4.48 16.39
C ASN A 103 -9.82 -6.00 16.58
N ASN A 104 -9.16 -6.45 17.64
CA ASN A 104 -8.97 -7.88 17.93
C ASN A 104 -10.29 -8.62 18.14
N LYS A 105 -11.30 -7.97 18.74
CA LYS A 105 -12.60 -8.61 19.00
C LYS A 105 -13.39 -8.87 17.73
N LYS A 106 -13.23 -8.02 16.73
CA LYS A 106 -13.93 -8.11 15.44
C LYS A 106 -13.07 -8.74 14.35
N ASN A 107 -11.85 -9.18 14.69
CA ASN A 107 -10.83 -9.60 13.74
C ASN A 107 -10.74 -8.67 12.52
N ARG A 108 -10.60 -7.37 12.80
CA ARG A 108 -10.76 -6.31 11.80
C ARG A 108 -9.51 -5.46 11.71
N LEU A 109 -9.10 -5.18 10.48
CA LEU A 109 -8.03 -4.26 10.11
C LEU A 109 -8.68 -3.04 9.42
N THR A 110 -8.48 -1.86 9.98
CA THR A 110 -8.92 -0.59 9.37
C THR A 110 -7.69 0.17 8.91
N ILE A 111 -7.69 0.66 7.67
CA ILE A 111 -6.67 1.54 7.12
C ILE A 111 -7.34 2.85 6.74
N SER A 112 -6.89 3.96 7.31
CA SER A 112 -7.36 5.29 6.91
C SER A 112 -6.33 5.92 5.97
N SER A 113 -6.80 6.37 4.81
CA SER A 113 -5.97 6.96 3.76
C SER A 113 -6.31 8.44 3.57
N ASP A 114 -5.24 9.23 3.38
CA ASP A 114 -5.32 10.61 2.93
C ASP A 114 -4.57 10.74 1.61
N SER A 115 -5.34 10.86 0.53
CA SER A 115 -4.82 11.03 -0.82
C SER A 115 -4.25 12.44 -1.06
N ASN A 116 -4.55 13.42 -0.22
CA ASN A 116 -4.08 14.80 -0.40
C ASN A 116 -2.59 14.98 -0.07
N LYS A 117 -1.98 14.02 0.64
CA LYS A 117 -0.57 14.06 1.05
C LYS A 117 0.42 13.79 -0.08
N GLN A 118 0.01 13.05 -1.12
CA GLN A 118 0.89 12.70 -2.23
C GLN A 118 0.23 13.02 -3.57
N LYS A 119 0.87 13.85 -4.38
CA LYS A 119 0.42 14.17 -5.74
C LYS A 119 1.34 13.54 -6.77
N CYS A 120 0.76 13.19 -7.90
CA CYS A 120 1.51 12.71 -9.04
C CYS A 120 2.32 13.86 -9.64
N SER A 121 3.64 13.70 -9.69
CA SER A 121 4.56 14.71 -10.25
C SER A 121 4.38 15.00 -11.74
N VAL A 122 3.56 14.20 -12.45
CA VAL A 122 3.27 14.40 -13.89
C VAL A 122 1.91 15.05 -14.10
N CYS A 123 0.83 14.52 -13.51
CA CYS A 123 -0.54 15.04 -13.76
C CYS A 123 -1.07 15.97 -12.65
N GLY A 124 -0.36 16.09 -11.53
CA GLY A 124 -0.75 16.93 -10.38
C GLY A 124 -1.92 16.41 -9.55
N LYS A 125 -2.56 15.31 -9.95
CA LYS A 125 -3.67 14.69 -9.20
C LYS A 125 -3.16 13.88 -8.00
N PRO A 126 -3.96 13.71 -6.94
CA PRO A 126 -3.68 12.80 -5.83
C PRO A 126 -3.28 11.38 -6.30
N ILE A 127 -2.38 10.73 -5.58
CA ILE A 127 -2.12 9.29 -5.72
C ILE A 127 -2.89 8.58 -4.61
N GLU A 128 -3.95 7.89 -4.98
CA GLU A 128 -4.81 7.19 -4.03
C GLU A 128 -4.17 5.87 -3.57
N ILE A 129 -4.68 5.29 -2.49
CA ILE A 129 -4.19 4.00 -1.97
C ILE A 129 -4.45 2.83 -2.93
N PHE A 130 -5.38 2.98 -3.88
CA PHE A 130 -5.68 2.01 -4.92
C PHE A 130 -4.80 2.16 -6.17
N ASP A 131 -4.10 3.30 -6.29
CA ASP A 131 -3.31 3.61 -7.47
C ASP A 131 -1.96 2.88 -7.46
N LYS A 132 -1.59 2.36 -8.63
CA LYS A 132 -0.20 1.97 -8.89
C LYS A 132 0.62 3.22 -9.16
N PHE A 133 1.74 3.35 -8.46
CA PHE A 133 2.68 4.45 -8.64
C PHE A 133 4.12 3.94 -8.74
N LEU A 134 5.03 4.75 -9.26
CA LEU A 134 6.47 4.53 -9.24
C LEU A 134 7.15 5.75 -8.60
N SER A 135 8.36 5.56 -8.08
CA SER A 135 9.17 6.63 -7.51
C SER A 135 10.45 6.81 -8.31
N CYS A 136 10.93 8.04 -8.40
CA CYS A 136 12.25 8.29 -8.98
C CYS A 136 13.34 7.65 -8.10
N PRO A 137 14.26 6.83 -8.63
CA PRO A 137 15.32 6.18 -7.83
C PRO A 137 16.37 7.18 -7.30
N VAL A 138 16.29 8.44 -7.72
CA VAL A 138 17.23 9.50 -7.34
C VAL A 138 16.65 10.44 -6.28
N CYS A 139 15.42 10.90 -6.47
CA CYS A 139 14.80 11.93 -5.63
C CYS A 139 13.50 11.47 -4.99
N GLU A 140 13.11 10.20 -5.16
CA GLU A 140 11.97 9.52 -4.53
C GLU A 140 10.59 10.13 -4.82
N GLU A 141 10.55 11.10 -5.72
CA GLU A 141 9.31 11.74 -6.14
C GLU A 141 8.42 10.75 -6.87
N LYS A 142 7.12 10.74 -6.52
CA LYS A 142 6.18 9.73 -7.00
C LYS A 142 5.31 10.24 -8.13
N ALA A 143 4.89 9.33 -8.98
CA ALA A 143 3.86 9.55 -9.97
C ALA A 143 3.09 8.27 -10.24
N HIS A 144 1.85 8.40 -10.73
CA HIS A 144 1.11 7.26 -11.25
C HIS A 144 2.00 6.48 -12.24
N LYS A 145 1.98 5.15 -12.12
CA LYS A 145 2.91 4.28 -12.83
C LYS A 145 2.94 4.55 -14.33
N ASN A 146 1.76 4.67 -14.94
CA ASN A 146 1.63 4.90 -16.38
C ASN A 146 2.17 6.28 -16.78
N HIS A 147 1.81 7.33 -16.04
CA HIS A 147 2.28 8.70 -16.34
C HIS A 147 3.81 8.83 -16.24
N LEU A 148 4.44 8.19 -15.24
CA LEU A 148 5.89 8.26 -15.09
C LEU A 148 6.62 7.44 -16.17
N ILE A 149 6.10 6.26 -16.51
CA ILE A 149 6.64 5.43 -17.61
C ILE A 149 6.59 6.19 -18.93
N GLU A 150 5.43 6.73 -19.30
CA GLU A 150 5.25 7.49 -20.54
C GLU A 150 6.20 8.70 -20.60
N TRP A 151 6.34 9.42 -19.49
CA TRP A 151 7.27 10.54 -19.39
C TRP A 151 8.73 10.12 -19.62
N VAL A 152 9.18 9.06 -18.93
CA VAL A 152 10.57 8.59 -19.02
C VAL A 152 10.88 8.02 -20.40
N GLN A 153 9.94 7.33 -21.04
CA GLN A 153 10.10 6.85 -22.42
C GLN A 153 10.30 8.00 -23.41
N LYS A 154 9.65 9.15 -23.18
CA LYS A 154 9.75 10.33 -24.05
C LYS A 154 10.99 11.18 -23.76
N GLU A 155 11.27 11.44 -22.49
CA GLU A 155 12.23 12.46 -22.06
C GLU A 155 13.55 11.88 -21.52
N GLY A 156 13.60 10.58 -21.17
CA GLY A 156 14.77 9.90 -20.60
C GLY A 156 15.21 10.41 -19.22
N LYS A 157 14.38 11.18 -18.52
CA LYS A 157 14.74 11.87 -17.27
C LYS A 157 13.56 12.05 -16.33
N CYS A 158 13.86 12.21 -15.04
CA CYS A 158 12.85 12.51 -14.02
C CYS A 158 12.16 13.87 -14.28
N PRO A 159 10.83 13.98 -14.17
CA PRO A 159 10.12 15.25 -14.33
C PRO A 159 10.50 16.31 -13.29
N VAL A 160 10.99 15.89 -12.12
CA VAL A 160 11.30 16.78 -10.99
C VAL A 160 12.79 17.06 -10.87
N CYS A 161 13.63 16.06 -10.55
CA CYS A 161 15.06 16.28 -10.35
C CYS A 161 15.89 16.35 -11.65
N LYS A 162 15.26 16.08 -12.80
CA LYS A 162 15.86 16.12 -14.15
C LYS A 162 17.04 15.17 -14.38
N LYS A 163 17.40 14.30 -13.43
CA LYS A 163 18.43 13.29 -13.64
C LYS A 163 17.94 12.22 -14.61
N SER A 164 18.87 11.70 -15.41
CA SER A 164 18.63 10.61 -16.36
C SER A 164 18.21 9.35 -15.62
N ILE A 165 17.11 8.78 -16.09
CA ILE A 165 16.56 7.52 -15.58
C ILE A 165 16.01 6.75 -16.77
N SER A 166 16.07 5.42 -16.71
CA SER A 166 15.56 4.55 -17.74
C SER A 166 14.64 3.48 -17.15
N ILE A 167 13.90 2.79 -18.01
CA ILE A 167 12.99 1.72 -17.59
C ILE A 167 13.69 0.39 -17.83
N SER A 168 13.90 -0.36 -16.75
CA SER A 168 14.45 -1.71 -16.82
C SER A 168 13.50 -2.66 -17.56
N ARG A 169 14.03 -3.80 -18.01
CA ARG A 169 13.23 -4.88 -18.63
C ARG A 169 12.11 -5.41 -17.73
N MET A 170 12.21 -5.19 -16.41
CA MET A 170 11.22 -5.59 -15.41
C MET A 170 10.14 -4.52 -15.16
N GLY A 171 10.22 -3.36 -15.82
CA GLY A 171 9.25 -2.28 -15.68
C GLY A 171 9.45 -1.39 -14.45
N SER A 172 10.64 -1.44 -13.83
CA SER A 172 11.09 -0.57 -12.74
C SER A 172 12.02 0.53 -13.27
N LEU A 173 12.08 1.67 -12.58
CA LEU A 173 12.98 2.77 -12.92
C LEU A 173 14.38 2.52 -12.39
N ILE A 174 15.39 2.75 -13.23
CA ILE A 174 16.80 2.66 -12.88
C ILE A 174 17.51 3.96 -13.24
N ILE A 175 18.62 4.23 -12.56
CA ILE A 175 19.50 5.34 -12.91
C ILE A 175 20.26 4.94 -14.18
N ASP A 176 20.26 5.83 -15.16
CA ASP A 176 21.00 5.65 -16.42
C ASP A 176 22.49 6.02 -16.26
#